data_AF-A0A7W1Z0Q6-F1
#
_entry.id   AF-A0A7W1Z0Q6-F1
#
_cell.length_a   1.000
_cell.length_b   1.000
_cell.length_c   1.000
_cell.angle_alpha   90.00
_cell.angle_beta   90.00
_cell.angle_gamma   90.00
#
_symmetry.space_group_name_H-M   'P 1'
#
loop_
_entity.id
_entity.type
_entity.pdbx_description
1 polymer ?
#
loop_
_entity_poly.entity_id
_entity_poly.type
_entity_poly.pdbx_seq_one_letter_code
_entity_poly.pdbx_strand_id
1 'polypeptide(L)' 'MKTLQEIEKAIETLPLPDRLRLYKDMPLLIGGDIEDLDWQRLALDNFFQDDSPDDQVYDQI' A
#
# COMPACT_ATOMS: atom_id res chain seq x y z
N MET A 1 2.85 17.77 -21.25
CA MET A 1 2.37 16.64 -20.43
C MET A 1 3.61 15.90 -19.96
N LYS A 2 3.78 15.67 -18.66
CA LYS A 2 4.86 14.80 -18.18
C LYS A 2 4.44 13.35 -18.41
N THR A 3 5.38 12.50 -18.80
CA THR A 3 5.12 11.07 -18.99
C THR A 3 5.09 10.36 -17.63
N LEU A 4 4.39 9.23 -17.52
CA LEU A 4 4.39 8.41 -16.29
C LEU A 4 5.82 8.07 -15.82
N GLN A 5 6.70 7.76 -16.78
CA GLN A 5 8.11 7.47 -16.53
C GLN A 5 8.90 8.65 -15.94
N GLU A 6 8.55 9.89 -16.29
CA GLU A 6 9.20 11.07 -15.70
C GLU A 6 8.78 11.28 -14.24
N ILE A 7 7.54 10.90 -13.89
CA ILE A 7 7.04 10.97 -12.52
C ILE A 7 7.70 9.89 -11.67
N GLU A 8 7.79 8.65 -12.17
CA GLU A 8 8.49 7.55 -11.48
C GLU A 8 9.94 7.92 -11.19
N LYS A 9 10.68 8.39 -12.18
CA LYS A 9 12.08 8.83 -12.00
C LYS A 9 12.21 9.96 -11.00
N ALA A 10 11.28 10.92 -10.98
CA ALA A 10 11.31 12.01 -10.01
C ALA A 10 11.08 11.49 -8.57
N ILE A 11 10.17 10.52 -8.39
CA ILE A 11 9.92 9.89 -7.08
C ILE A 11 11.15 9.09 -6.62
N GLU A 12 11.85 8.41 -7.54
CA GLU A 12 13.07 7.65 -7.23
C GLU A 12 14.24 8.54 -6.76
N THR A 13 14.29 9.80 -7.23
CA THR A 13 15.32 10.76 -6.80
C THR A 13 15.08 11.36 -5.41
N LEU A 14 13.91 11.13 -4.80
CA LEU A 14 13.62 11.64 -3.47
C LEU A 14 14.41 10.88 -2.41
N PRO A 15 14.85 11.55 -1.32
CA PRO A 15 15.36 10.88 -0.14
C PRO A 15 14.36 9.83 0.37
N LEU A 16 14.86 8.72 0.90
CA LEU A 16 14.03 7.62 1.40
C LEU A 16 12.90 8.09 2.35
N PRO A 17 13.14 9.01 3.31
CA PRO A 17 12.07 9.50 4.19
C PRO A 17 10.93 10.20 3.45
N ASP A 18 11.27 11.00 2.44
CA ASP A 18 10.29 11.77 1.67
C ASP A 18 9.48 10.86 0.76
N ARG A 19 10.12 9.83 0.20
CA ARG A 19 9.46 8.81 -0.60
C ARG A 19 8.46 7.98 0.23
N LEU A 20 8.84 7.59 1.45
CA LEU A 20 7.95 6.89 2.37
C LEU A 20 6.75 7.75 2.77
N ARG A 21 6.97 9.05 3.01
CA ARG A 21 5.90 9.99 3.32
C ARG A 21 4.94 10.16 2.13
N LEU A 22 5.48 10.30 0.92
CA LEU A 22 4.68 10.38 -0.30
C LEU A 22 3.77 9.16 -0.44
N TYR A 23 4.29 7.94 -0.26
CA TYR A 23 3.48 6.74 -0.35
C TYR A 23 2.41 6.63 0.75
N LYS A 24 2.73 7.09 1.96
CA LYS A 24 1.75 7.16 3.05
C LYS A 24 0.60 8.11 2.74
N ASP A 25 0.91 9.25 2.14
CA ASP A 25 -0.07 10.31 1.86
C ASP A 25 -0.78 10.11 0.50
N MET A 26 -0.21 9.30 -0.41
CA MET A 26 -0.71 9.08 -1.78
C MET A 26 -2.20 8.69 -1.85
N PRO A 27 -2.72 7.77 -1.02
CA PRO A 27 -4.11 7.39 -1.08
C PRO A 27 -5.07 8.57 -0.84
N LEU A 28 -4.73 9.47 0.08
CA LEU A 28 -5.49 10.69 0.32
C LEU A 28 -5.35 11.68 -0.85
N LEU A 29 -4.14 11.82 -1.40
CA LEU A 29 -3.84 12.74 -2.50
C LEU A 29 -4.53 12.37 -3.82
N ILE A 30 -4.82 11.08 -4.04
CA ILE A 30 -5.57 10.60 -5.21
C ILE A 30 -7.08 10.54 -4.97
N GLY A 31 -7.56 11.01 -3.81
CA GLY A 31 -8.98 11.06 -3.47
C GLY A 31 -9.57 9.75 -2.94
N GLY A 32 -8.74 8.86 -2.41
CA GLY A 32 -9.21 7.70 -1.66
C GLY A 32 -9.92 8.12 -0.37
N ASP A 33 -11.05 7.48 -0.08
CA ASP A 33 -11.79 7.71 1.15
C ASP A 33 -10.98 7.19 2.35
N ILE A 34 -10.93 7.99 3.42
CA ILE A 34 -10.24 7.63 4.66
C ILE A 34 -10.90 6.39 5.27
N GLU A 35 -12.22 6.28 5.17
CA GLU A 35 -12.94 5.10 5.66
C GLU A 35 -12.50 3.84 4.88
N ASP A 36 -12.50 3.89 3.55
CA ASP A 36 -12.05 2.76 2.72
C ASP A 36 -10.60 2.34 3.03
N LEU A 37 -9.72 3.31 3.31
CA LEU A 37 -8.32 3.05 3.67
C LEU A 37 -8.18 2.40 5.04
N ASP A 38 -8.99 2.82 6.01
CA ASP A 38 -9.02 2.19 7.34
C ASP A 38 -9.60 0.78 7.27
N TRP A 39 -10.62 0.55 6.44
CA TRP A 39 -11.15 -0.80 6.15
C TRP A 39 -10.10 -1.69 5.48
N GLN A 40 -9.34 -1.19 4.51
CA GLN A 40 -8.25 -1.94 3.88
C GLN A 40 -7.13 -2.28 4.86
N ARG A 41 -6.78 -1.33 5.73
CA ARG A 41 -5.76 -1.54 6.76
C ARG A 41 -6.20 -2.60 7.76
N LEU A 42 -7.44 -2.50 8.25
CA LEU A 42 -8.04 -3.50 9.14
C LEU A 42 -8.13 -4.87 8.47
N ALA A 43 -8.47 -4.92 7.19
CA ALA A 43 -8.52 -6.16 6.42
C ALA A 43 -7.14 -6.81 6.30
N LEU A 44 -6.07 -6.04 6.03
CA LEU A 44 -4.70 -6.57 6.00
C LEU A 44 -4.24 -7.08 7.37
N ASP A 45 -4.51 -6.33 8.44
CA ASP A 45 -4.15 -6.73 9.80
C ASP A 45 -4.85 -8.03 10.22
N ASN A 46 -6.10 -8.23 9.78
CA ASN A 46 -6.89 -9.43 10.06
C ASN A 46 -6.57 -10.58 9.08
N PHE A 47 -6.15 -10.30 7.85
CA PHE A 47 -5.82 -11.32 6.85
C PHE A 47 -4.73 -12.28 7.33
N PHE A 48 -3.74 -11.78 8.09
CA PHE A 48 -2.67 -12.60 8.65
C PHE A 48 -3.02 -13.22 10.02
N GLN A 49 -4.18 -12.91 10.58
CA GLN A 49 -4.67 -13.46 11.85
C GLN A 49 -5.78 -14.50 11.66
N ASP A 50 -6.40 -14.53 10.47
CA ASP A 50 -7.30 -15.60 10.07
C ASP A 50 -6.45 -16.82 9.70
N ASP A 51 -5.91 -17.47 10.73
CA ASP A 51 -5.16 -18.72 10.62
C ASP A 51 -6.18 -19.86 10.49
N SER A 52 -6.98 -19.80 9.43
CA SER A 52 -7.99 -20.80 9.13
C SER A 52 -7.30 -22.15 8.97
N PRO A 53 -7.87 -23.25 9.52
CA PRO A 53 -7.37 -24.59 9.26
C PRO A 53 -7.26 -24.90 7.75
N ASP A 54 -8.06 -24.22 6.93
CA ASP A 54 -8.07 -24.36 5.47
C ASP A 54 -6.88 -23.64 4.79
N ASP A 55 -6.27 -22.66 5.45
CA ASP A 55 -5.13 -21.90 4.91
C ASP A 55 -3.79 -22.65 5.08
N GLN A 56 -3.75 -23.68 5.95
CA GLN A 56 -2.61 -24.59 6.12
C GLN A 56 -2.19 -25.30 4.82
N VAL A 57 -3.10 -25.39 3.83
CA VAL A 57 -2.81 -25.96 2.51
C VAL A 57 -1.82 -25.09 1.72
N TYR A 58 -1.78 -23.77 1.99
CA TYR A 58 -0.89 -22.82 1.32
C TYR A 58 0.46 -22.63 2.02
N ASP A 59 0.61 -23.09 3.26
CA ASP A 59 1.85 -23.03 4.04
C ASP A 59 2.94 -24.01 3.57
N GLN A 60 2.62 -24.94 2.67
CA GLN A 60 3.52 -26.01 2.22
C GLN A 60 4.27 -25.74 0.91
N ILE A 61 4.32 -24.48 0.43
CA ILE A 61 5.04 -24.10 -0.79
C ILE A 61 6.47 -23.67 -0.49
#